data_AF-A0A1F3LH19-F1
#
_entry.id   AF-A0A1F3LH19-F1
#
_cell.length_a   1.000
_cell.length_b   1.000
_cell.length_c   1.000
_cell.angle_alpha   90.00
_cell.angle_beta   90.00
_cell.angle_gamma   90.00
#
_symmetry.space_group_name_H-M   'P 1'
#
loop_
_entity.id
_entity.type
_entity.pdbx_description
1 polymer ?
#
loop_
_entity_poly.entity_id
_entity_poly.type
_entity_poly.pdbx_seq_one_letter_code
_entity_poly.pdbx_strand_id
1 'polypeptide(L)'
;MTLYKQLSGFVDKGAGLLDCESINAVEQFICSLQNADGGFSDRAGHSDLYYSLFAHFILNGIHQTDYQEQLKSFVSERGKEKGNQLVDLCCLAILNKDLKGNRLWGLKFLFSALKYSTIKGYGGSQVYPYFLLLLTLDVYGFNNRLTRCFAHRFYRNDAALQGLPCPALAAQIVFKKQLERDVRDDCNLLVSYFDEKFGFKVFPEAGSADLLSTSVALFALKTSNFDITLLAPGCLQFVDNNFREGAFLSGDGDENRDSEYTFYGLLALGALA
;
A
#
# COMPACT_ATOMS: atom_id res chain seq x y z
N MET A 1 11.91 12.85 3.06
CA MET A 1 11.46 12.14 1.83
C MET A 1 9.94 12.08 1.87
N THR A 2 9.25 12.20 0.73
CA THR A 2 7.78 12.13 0.69
C THR A 2 7.31 10.70 0.97
N LEU A 3 6.12 10.51 1.54
CA LEU A 3 5.58 9.18 1.88
C LEU A 3 5.50 8.27 0.66
N TYR A 4 5.08 8.81 -0.49
CA TYR A 4 5.01 8.09 -1.75
C TYR A 4 6.38 7.56 -2.18
N LYS A 5 7.43 8.39 -2.09
CA LYS A 5 8.79 7.97 -2.41
C LYS A 5 9.34 6.95 -1.42
N GLN A 6 8.91 7.01 -0.16
CA GLN A 6 9.23 5.95 0.81
C GLN A 6 8.60 4.64 0.37
N LEU A 7 7.30 4.63 0.10
CA LEU A 7 6.57 3.43 -0.33
C LEU A 7 7.19 2.81 -1.60
N SER A 8 7.35 3.60 -2.67
CA SER A 8 7.94 3.12 -3.93
C SER A 8 9.39 2.69 -3.75
N GLY A 9 10.16 3.41 -2.92
CA GLY A 9 11.56 3.09 -2.64
C GLY A 9 11.74 1.81 -1.82
N PHE A 10 10.78 1.42 -0.98
CA PHE A 10 10.82 0.11 -0.34
C PHE A 10 10.49 -1.00 -1.35
N VAL A 11 9.49 -0.85 -2.20
CA VAL A 11 9.19 -1.85 -3.25
C VAL A 11 10.39 -2.08 -4.18
N ASP A 12 11.03 -1.00 -4.62
CA ASP A 12 12.28 -1.01 -5.40
C ASP A 12 13.41 -1.77 -4.69
N LYS A 13 13.66 -1.46 -3.40
CA LYS A 13 14.63 -2.20 -2.59
C LYS A 13 14.29 -3.69 -2.46
N GLY A 14 13.02 -4.01 -2.27
CA GLY A 14 12.56 -5.40 -2.14
C GLY A 14 12.76 -6.17 -3.43
N ALA A 15 12.46 -5.55 -4.58
CA ALA A 15 12.76 -6.10 -5.90
C ALA A 15 14.27 -6.33 -6.07
N GLY A 16 15.11 -5.41 -5.62
CA GLY A 16 16.57 -5.54 -5.66
C GLY A 16 17.17 -6.65 -4.78
N LEU A 17 16.39 -7.26 -3.88
CA LEU A 17 16.81 -8.42 -3.09
C LEU A 17 16.50 -9.76 -3.78
N LEU A 18 15.64 -9.76 -4.79
CA LEU A 18 15.31 -10.96 -5.55
C LEU A 18 16.41 -11.29 -6.56
N ASP A 19 16.62 -12.59 -6.82
CA ASP A 19 17.50 -13.02 -7.90
C ASP A 19 16.86 -12.79 -9.28
N CYS A 20 17.66 -12.89 -10.34
CA CYS A 20 17.19 -12.62 -11.70
C CYS A 20 16.06 -13.57 -12.14
N GLU A 21 16.06 -14.82 -11.66
CA GLU A 21 15.01 -15.79 -11.98
C GLU A 21 13.66 -15.37 -11.36
N SER A 22 13.69 -14.98 -10.08
CA SER A 22 12.52 -14.51 -9.35
C SER A 22 11.99 -13.19 -9.92
N ILE A 23 12.86 -12.25 -10.29
CA ILE A 23 12.45 -11.00 -10.95
C ILE A 23 11.74 -11.29 -12.27
N ASN A 24 12.31 -12.17 -13.11
CA ASN A 24 11.69 -12.56 -14.38
C ASN A 24 10.33 -13.26 -14.16
N ALA A 25 10.21 -14.11 -13.13
CA ALA A 25 8.96 -14.76 -12.79
C ALA A 25 7.90 -13.74 -12.33
N VAL A 26 8.29 -12.75 -11.51
CA VAL A 26 7.40 -11.65 -11.09
C VAL A 26 6.97 -10.81 -12.29
N GLU A 27 7.89 -10.45 -13.17
CA GLU A 27 7.56 -9.71 -14.39
C GLU A 27 6.55 -10.47 -15.26
N GLN A 28 6.83 -11.74 -15.56
CA GLN A 28 5.95 -12.57 -16.38
C GLN A 28 4.56 -12.70 -15.77
N PHE A 29 4.48 -12.96 -14.47
CA PHE A 29 3.22 -13.07 -13.76
C PHE A 29 2.44 -11.74 -13.80
N ILE A 30 3.04 -10.63 -13.38
CA ILE A 30 2.34 -9.35 -13.30
C ILE A 30 1.92 -8.84 -14.68
N CYS A 31 2.78 -8.98 -15.70
CA CYS A 31 2.43 -8.64 -17.08
C CYS A 31 1.27 -9.50 -17.61
N SER A 32 1.16 -10.78 -17.20
CA SER A 32 0.06 -11.66 -17.60
C SER A 32 -1.31 -11.21 -17.07
N LEU A 33 -1.33 -10.39 -16.01
CA LEU A 33 -2.58 -9.86 -15.43
C LEU A 33 -3.13 -8.67 -16.23
N GLN A 34 -2.38 -8.09 -17.17
CA GLN A 34 -2.83 -6.96 -17.97
C GLN A 34 -3.83 -7.40 -19.04
N ASN A 35 -5.04 -6.83 -18.98
CA ASN A 35 -6.12 -7.10 -19.92
C ASN A 35 -6.00 -6.25 -21.19
N ALA A 36 -6.78 -6.60 -22.21
CA ALA A 36 -6.80 -5.91 -23.51
C ALA A 36 -7.19 -4.43 -23.44
N ASP A 37 -7.93 -4.00 -22.41
CA ASP A 37 -8.26 -2.58 -22.17
C ASP A 37 -7.11 -1.80 -21.51
N GLY A 38 -6.05 -2.50 -21.10
CA GLY A 38 -4.83 -1.99 -20.49
C GLY A 38 -4.84 -1.97 -18.96
N GLY A 39 -5.96 -2.27 -18.31
CA GLY A 39 -6.04 -2.42 -16.86
C GLY A 39 -5.52 -3.78 -16.40
N PHE A 40 -5.13 -3.89 -15.14
CA PHE A 40 -4.73 -5.17 -14.55
C PHE A 40 -5.90 -5.82 -13.83
N SER A 41 -5.94 -7.14 -13.94
CA SER A 41 -7.00 -7.98 -13.40
C SER A 41 -7.02 -8.00 -11.87
N ASP A 42 -8.22 -7.88 -11.32
CA ASP A 42 -8.53 -8.33 -9.97
C ASP A 42 -8.61 -9.87 -9.90
N ARG A 43 -8.97 -10.40 -8.72
CA ARG A 43 -9.15 -11.84 -8.51
C ARG A 43 -10.31 -12.46 -9.31
N ALA A 44 -11.23 -11.66 -9.84
CA ALA A 44 -12.30 -12.11 -10.72
C ALA A 44 -11.91 -12.02 -12.22
N GLY A 45 -10.70 -11.57 -12.53
CA GLY A 45 -10.22 -11.39 -13.91
C GLY A 45 -10.68 -10.08 -14.56
N HIS A 46 -11.29 -9.17 -13.80
CA HIS A 46 -11.78 -7.90 -14.31
C HIS A 46 -10.72 -6.80 -14.14
N SER A 47 -10.59 -5.93 -15.14
CA SER A 47 -9.71 -4.76 -15.02
C SER A 47 -10.16 -3.84 -13.90
N ASP A 48 -9.29 -3.65 -12.93
CA ASP A 48 -9.59 -2.91 -11.72
C ASP A 48 -8.52 -1.85 -11.44
N LEU A 49 -8.94 -0.65 -10.98
CA LEU A 49 -8.02 0.48 -10.76
C LEU A 49 -7.08 0.25 -9.58
N TYR A 50 -7.56 -0.45 -8.55
CA TYR A 50 -6.82 -0.75 -7.34
C TYR A 50 -5.73 -1.80 -7.63
N TYR A 51 -6.08 -2.91 -8.28
CA TYR A 51 -5.10 -3.92 -8.71
C TYR A 51 -4.13 -3.37 -9.77
N SER A 52 -4.59 -2.45 -10.64
CA SER A 52 -3.72 -1.73 -11.59
C SER A 52 -2.70 -0.83 -10.90
N LEU A 53 -3.05 -0.20 -9.78
CA LEU A 53 -2.11 0.61 -9.02
C LEU A 53 -0.99 -0.25 -8.39
N PHE A 54 -1.33 -1.42 -7.84
CA PHE A 54 -0.32 -2.34 -7.31
C PHE A 54 0.59 -2.90 -8.39
N ALA A 55 0.02 -3.35 -9.51
CA ALA A 55 0.81 -3.81 -10.65
C ALA A 55 1.78 -2.72 -11.14
N HIS A 56 1.32 -1.46 -11.23
CA HIS A 56 2.16 -0.32 -11.57
C HIS A 56 3.29 -0.08 -10.55
N PHE A 57 3.03 -0.23 -9.25
CA PHE A 57 4.11 -0.12 -8.25
C PHE A 57 5.14 -1.24 -8.38
N ILE A 58 4.70 -2.48 -8.61
CA ILE A 58 5.60 -3.62 -8.78
C ILE A 58 6.46 -3.44 -10.04
N LEU A 59 5.85 -3.17 -11.19
CA LEU A 59 6.55 -3.05 -12.47
C LEU A 59 7.55 -1.89 -12.46
N ASN A 60 7.23 -0.76 -11.81
CA ASN A 60 8.21 0.30 -11.61
C ASN A 60 9.36 -0.12 -10.68
N GLY A 61 9.07 -0.89 -9.63
CA GLY A 61 10.07 -1.40 -8.69
C GLY A 61 11.05 -2.38 -9.33
N ILE A 62 10.62 -3.16 -10.32
CA ILE A 62 11.50 -4.01 -11.15
C ILE A 62 11.99 -3.31 -12.42
N HIS A 63 11.73 -2.00 -12.55
CA HIS A 63 12.13 -1.15 -13.67
C HIS A 63 11.63 -1.57 -15.07
N GLN A 64 10.48 -2.23 -15.14
CA GLN A 64 9.79 -2.51 -16.40
C GLN A 64 8.85 -1.34 -16.76
N THR A 65 8.77 -0.98 -18.04
CA THR A 65 8.00 0.17 -18.55
C THR A 65 7.05 -0.15 -19.70
N ASP A 66 7.14 -1.33 -20.31
CA ASP A 66 6.41 -1.65 -21.55
C ASP A 66 4.88 -1.62 -21.39
N TYR A 67 4.37 -1.90 -20.19
CA TYR A 67 2.94 -1.89 -19.86
C TYR A 67 2.29 -0.50 -19.87
N GLN A 68 3.10 0.57 -19.77
CA GLN A 68 2.62 1.90 -19.39
C GLN A 68 1.68 2.53 -20.42
N GLU A 69 1.89 2.29 -21.72
CA GLU A 69 1.04 2.88 -22.77
C GLU A 69 -0.38 2.30 -22.75
N GLN A 70 -0.51 1.00 -22.52
CA GLN A 70 -1.81 0.35 -22.38
C GLN A 70 -2.51 0.83 -21.10
N LEU A 71 -1.79 0.88 -19.97
CA LEU A 71 -2.34 1.37 -18.71
C LEU A 71 -2.77 2.85 -18.80
N LYS A 72 -2.04 3.70 -19.53
CA LYS A 72 -2.43 5.10 -19.80
C LYS A 72 -3.79 5.18 -20.49
N SER A 73 -4.07 4.26 -21.41
CA SER A 73 -5.34 4.19 -22.15
C SER A 73 -6.49 3.82 -21.20
N PHE A 74 -6.33 2.74 -20.42
CA PHE A 74 -7.28 2.35 -19.38
C PHE A 74 -7.62 3.48 -18.41
N VAL A 75 -6.59 4.12 -17.83
CA VAL A 75 -6.72 5.23 -16.88
C VAL A 75 -7.41 6.45 -17.51
N SER A 76 -7.21 6.68 -18.81
CA SER A 76 -7.90 7.76 -19.53
C SER A 76 -9.39 7.49 -19.67
N GLU A 77 -9.78 6.25 -19.94
CA GLU A 77 -11.18 5.87 -20.12
C GLU A 77 -11.93 5.86 -18.79
N ARG A 78 -11.37 5.18 -17.78
CA ARG A 78 -11.93 5.13 -16.41
C ARG A 78 -12.06 6.53 -15.79
N GLY A 79 -11.18 7.45 -16.14
CA GLY A 79 -11.23 8.85 -15.68
C GLY A 79 -12.41 9.68 -16.23
N LYS A 80 -13.11 9.20 -17.26
CA LYS A 80 -14.32 9.85 -17.82
C LYS A 80 -15.60 9.43 -17.09
N GLU A 81 -15.56 8.29 -16.40
CA GLU A 81 -16.70 7.75 -15.68
C GLU A 81 -17.09 8.62 -14.47
N LYS A 82 -18.38 8.59 -14.11
CA LYS A 82 -18.93 9.32 -12.96
C LYS A 82 -19.28 8.33 -11.85
N GLY A 83 -19.15 8.77 -10.59
CA GLY A 83 -19.57 7.98 -9.43
C GLY A 83 -18.47 7.12 -8.80
N ASN A 84 -17.21 7.34 -9.17
CA ASN A 84 -16.06 6.61 -8.62
C ASN A 84 -16.01 6.70 -7.09
N GLN A 85 -15.62 5.60 -6.44
CA GLN A 85 -15.42 5.60 -5.00
C GLN A 85 -14.12 6.36 -4.64
N LEU A 86 -13.93 6.68 -3.36
CA LEU A 86 -12.72 7.40 -2.92
C LEU A 86 -11.44 6.65 -3.30
N VAL A 87 -11.43 5.32 -3.18
CA VAL A 87 -10.30 4.46 -3.54
C VAL A 87 -9.97 4.62 -5.03
N ASP A 88 -10.96 4.46 -5.91
CA ASP A 88 -10.79 4.63 -7.36
C ASP A 88 -10.27 6.02 -7.72
N LEU A 89 -10.80 7.07 -7.07
CA LEU A 89 -10.37 8.44 -7.28
C LEU A 89 -8.90 8.65 -6.89
N CYS A 90 -8.46 8.04 -5.79
CA CYS A 90 -7.05 8.07 -5.37
C CYS A 90 -6.17 7.33 -6.37
N CYS A 91 -6.56 6.11 -6.77
CA CYS A 91 -5.83 5.30 -7.73
C CYS A 91 -5.68 6.02 -9.08
N LEU A 92 -6.77 6.58 -9.61
CA LEU A 92 -6.75 7.39 -10.83
C LEU A 92 -5.82 8.60 -10.70
N ALA A 93 -5.87 9.30 -9.56
CA ALA A 93 -5.05 10.50 -9.35
C ALA A 93 -3.56 10.15 -9.30
N ILE A 94 -3.17 9.07 -8.63
CA ILE A 94 -1.78 8.60 -8.54
C ILE A 94 -1.31 8.12 -9.93
N LEU A 95 -2.07 7.23 -10.59
CA LEU A 95 -1.72 6.71 -11.91
C LEU A 95 -1.62 7.83 -12.98
N ASN A 96 -2.53 8.80 -12.98
CA ASN A 96 -2.42 9.94 -13.91
C ASN A 96 -1.21 10.83 -13.62
N LYS A 97 -0.78 10.94 -12.36
CA LYS A 97 0.42 11.68 -12.01
C LYS A 97 1.66 10.99 -12.54
N ASP A 98 1.79 9.69 -12.29
CA ASP A 98 2.98 8.93 -12.66
C ASP A 98 3.09 8.74 -14.17
N LEU A 99 1.99 8.37 -14.82
CA LEU A 99 2.00 8.02 -16.24
C LEU A 99 1.97 9.24 -17.18
N LYS A 100 1.32 10.34 -16.78
CA LYS A 100 1.07 11.51 -17.65
C LYS A 100 1.65 12.81 -17.13
N GLY A 101 2.18 12.86 -15.91
CA GLY A 101 2.68 14.09 -15.29
C GLY A 101 1.63 15.18 -15.07
N ASN A 102 0.33 14.85 -15.15
CA ASN A 102 -0.73 15.86 -15.26
C ASN A 102 -1.04 16.53 -13.92
N ARG A 103 -0.62 17.79 -13.74
CA ARG A 103 -0.90 18.58 -12.53
C ARG A 103 -2.38 18.96 -12.35
N LEU A 104 -3.16 19.04 -13.42
CA LEU A 104 -4.58 19.46 -13.37
C LEU A 104 -5.46 18.41 -12.68
N TRP A 105 -5.07 17.14 -12.73
CA TRP A 105 -5.77 16.07 -12.03
C TRP A 105 -5.71 16.22 -10.51
N GLY A 106 -4.64 16.77 -9.95
CA GLY A 106 -4.52 17.02 -8.51
C GLY A 106 -5.59 17.98 -8.00
N LEU A 107 -5.89 19.05 -8.74
CA LEU A 107 -6.96 19.98 -8.39
C LEU A 107 -8.34 19.33 -8.51
N LYS A 108 -8.61 18.63 -9.62
CA LYS A 108 -9.88 17.88 -9.80
C LYS A 108 -10.10 16.84 -8.71
N PHE A 109 -9.04 16.15 -8.31
CA PHE A 109 -9.06 15.20 -7.21
C PHE A 109 -9.41 15.90 -5.90
N LEU A 110 -8.75 17.00 -5.53
CA LEU A 110 -9.06 17.74 -4.29
C LEU A 110 -10.52 18.16 -4.20
N PHE A 111 -11.09 18.73 -5.28
CA PHE A 111 -12.50 19.12 -5.33
C PHE A 111 -13.45 17.92 -5.19
N SER A 112 -13.09 16.78 -5.78
CA SER A 112 -13.87 15.55 -5.66
C SER A 112 -13.74 14.92 -4.27
N ALA A 113 -12.53 14.86 -3.70
CA ALA A 113 -12.22 14.32 -2.38
C ALA A 113 -12.91 15.13 -1.26
N LEU A 114 -13.06 16.45 -1.44
CA LEU A 114 -13.84 17.30 -0.53
C LEU A 114 -15.29 16.84 -0.36
N LYS A 115 -15.90 16.17 -1.35
CA LYS A 115 -17.26 15.61 -1.23
C LYS A 115 -17.33 14.42 -0.28
N TYR A 116 -16.22 13.73 -0.06
CA TYR A 116 -16.09 12.60 0.87
C TYR A 116 -15.67 13.06 2.28
N SER A 117 -15.60 14.38 2.52
CA SER A 117 -15.34 14.98 3.85
C SER A 117 -16.47 14.77 4.85
N THR A 118 -17.63 14.26 4.44
CA THR A 118 -18.79 13.96 5.29
C THR A 118 -18.88 12.50 5.72
N ILE A 119 -17.91 11.64 5.37
CA ILE A 119 -17.90 10.24 5.82
C ILE A 119 -17.64 10.20 7.33
N LYS A 120 -18.63 9.69 8.07
CA LYS A 120 -18.57 9.50 9.51
C LYS A 120 -17.60 8.38 9.86
N GLY A 121 -16.60 8.72 10.68
CA GLY A 121 -16.10 7.85 11.74
C GLY A 121 -15.05 6.81 11.34
N TYR A 122 -14.04 6.71 12.21
CA TYR A 122 -13.05 5.65 12.23
C TYR A 122 -13.73 4.31 12.57
N GLY A 123 -13.84 3.42 11.58
CA GLY A 123 -14.18 2.00 11.74
C GLY A 123 -13.19 1.18 10.92
N GLY A 124 -12.90 -0.06 11.31
CA GLY A 124 -11.83 -0.88 10.73
C GLY A 124 -11.79 -0.95 9.19
N SER A 125 -12.93 -0.81 8.50
CA SER A 125 -12.99 -0.82 7.03
C SER A 125 -12.57 0.51 6.34
N GLN A 126 -12.36 1.59 7.09
CA GLN A 126 -12.18 2.94 6.54
C GLN A 126 -10.73 3.44 6.55
N VAL A 127 -9.80 2.74 7.21
CA VAL A 127 -8.42 3.22 7.36
C VAL A 127 -7.66 3.21 6.05
N TYR A 128 -7.89 2.20 5.22
CA TYR A 128 -7.22 2.04 3.94
C TYR A 128 -7.55 3.17 2.93
N PRO A 129 -8.83 3.52 2.67
CA PRO A 129 -9.16 4.66 1.82
C PRO A 129 -8.50 5.98 2.24
N TYR A 130 -8.32 6.20 3.55
CA TYR A 130 -7.62 7.39 4.02
C TYR A 130 -6.10 7.33 3.83
N PHE A 131 -5.49 6.15 3.95
CA PHE A 131 -4.07 5.99 3.61
C PHE A 131 -3.83 6.33 2.14
N LEU A 132 -4.67 5.84 1.23
CA LEU A 132 -4.60 6.23 -0.19
C LEU A 132 -4.83 7.73 -0.41
N LEU A 133 -5.76 8.34 0.32
CA LEU A 133 -5.98 9.79 0.26
C LEU A 133 -4.70 10.55 0.68
N LEU A 134 -4.07 10.15 1.79
CA LEU A 134 -2.82 10.74 2.26
C LEU A 134 -1.70 10.58 1.22
N LEU A 135 -1.54 9.37 0.68
CA LEU A 135 -0.57 9.06 -0.38
C LEU A 135 -0.81 9.95 -1.60
N THR A 136 -2.06 10.11 -2.02
CA THR A 136 -2.43 10.98 -3.15
C THR A 136 -2.13 12.45 -2.88
N LEU A 137 -2.41 12.95 -1.67
CA LEU A 137 -2.08 14.33 -1.30
C LEU A 137 -0.56 14.57 -1.32
N ASP A 138 0.22 13.61 -0.85
CA ASP A 138 1.68 13.64 -0.87
C ASP A 138 2.25 13.66 -2.30
N VAL A 139 1.71 12.82 -3.19
CA VAL A 139 2.07 12.73 -4.62
C VAL A 139 1.93 14.08 -5.35
N TYR A 140 0.92 14.87 -5.01
CA TYR A 140 0.70 16.19 -5.60
C TYR A 140 1.35 17.33 -4.81
N GLY A 141 2.08 17.03 -3.74
CA GLY A 141 2.77 18.03 -2.91
C GLY A 141 1.80 18.88 -2.08
N PHE A 142 0.57 18.41 -1.85
CA PHE A 142 -0.42 19.11 -1.04
C PHE A 142 -0.15 18.97 0.47
N ASN A 143 0.98 18.41 0.91
CA ASN A 143 1.32 18.13 2.32
C ASN A 143 1.69 19.36 3.18
N ASN A 144 1.05 20.50 2.91
CA ASN A 144 1.16 21.72 3.70
C ASN A 144 0.54 21.55 5.10
N ARG A 145 0.87 22.45 6.05
CA ARG A 145 0.29 22.43 7.40
C ARG A 145 -1.25 22.42 7.39
N LEU A 146 -1.88 23.07 6.42
CA LEU A 146 -3.35 23.18 6.33
C LEU A 146 -4.03 21.84 5.99
N THR A 147 -3.53 21.09 5.01
CA THR A 147 -4.07 19.74 4.70
C THR A 147 -3.80 18.77 5.83
N ARG A 148 -2.65 18.90 6.52
CA ARG A 148 -2.36 18.20 7.78
C ARG A 148 -3.33 18.57 8.90
N CYS A 149 -3.75 19.83 9.03
CA CYS A 149 -4.79 20.26 9.98
C CYS A 149 -6.19 19.74 9.62
N PHE A 150 -6.54 19.73 8.33
CA PHE A 150 -7.79 19.11 7.87
C PHE A 150 -7.79 17.61 8.17
N ALA A 151 -6.70 16.91 7.83
CA ALA A 151 -6.48 15.52 8.22
C ALA A 151 -6.58 15.35 9.74
N HIS A 152 -5.97 16.22 10.54
CA HIS A 152 -6.08 16.20 12.02
C HIS A 152 -7.53 16.33 12.54
N ARG A 153 -8.44 17.00 11.81
CA ARG A 153 -9.86 17.09 12.21
C ARG A 153 -10.64 15.80 11.96
N PHE A 154 -10.24 15.01 10.96
CA PHE A 154 -10.82 13.69 10.70
C PHE A 154 -10.35 12.64 11.71
N TYR A 155 -9.21 12.89 12.35
CA TYR A 155 -8.53 11.96 13.23
C TYR A 155 -8.62 12.45 14.67
N ARG A 156 -9.70 12.06 15.34
CA ARG A 156 -9.91 12.36 16.75
C ARG A 156 -8.80 11.70 17.56
N ASN A 157 -8.09 12.52 18.34
CA ASN A 157 -6.89 12.16 19.11
C ASN A 157 -7.10 11.09 20.20
N ASP A 158 -8.36 10.67 20.45
CA ASP A 158 -8.77 9.89 21.62
C ASP A 158 -9.28 8.48 21.30
N ALA A 159 -9.19 8.02 20.05
CA ALA A 159 -9.52 6.63 19.77
C ALA A 159 -8.42 5.72 20.35
N ALA A 160 -8.79 4.87 21.31
CA ALA A 160 -7.90 3.84 21.83
C ALA A 160 -7.35 3.03 20.65
N LEU A 161 -6.03 3.06 20.47
CA LEU A 161 -5.36 2.27 19.43
C LEU A 161 -5.41 0.76 19.72
N GLN A 162 -5.66 0.40 20.98
CA GLN A 162 -5.90 -0.97 21.40
C GLN A 162 -7.14 -1.52 20.72
N GLY A 163 -7.03 -2.72 20.15
CA GLY A 163 -8.11 -3.40 19.46
C GLY A 163 -8.32 -2.99 17.99
N LEU A 164 -7.47 -2.12 17.43
CA LEU A 164 -7.44 -1.89 15.98
C LEU A 164 -6.77 -3.07 15.27
N PRO A 165 -7.22 -3.45 14.06
CA PRO A 165 -6.46 -4.42 13.27
C PRO A 165 -5.08 -3.86 12.90
N CYS A 166 -4.07 -4.72 12.77
CA CYS A 166 -2.69 -4.37 12.48
C CYS A 166 -2.55 -3.35 11.32
N PRO A 167 -3.21 -3.53 10.16
CA PRO A 167 -3.11 -2.56 9.06
C PRO A 167 -3.63 -1.17 9.43
N ALA A 168 -4.68 -1.11 10.25
CA ALA A 168 -5.22 0.15 10.74
C ALA A 168 -4.26 0.84 11.71
N LEU A 169 -3.66 0.08 12.63
CA LEU A 169 -2.66 0.58 13.57
C LEU A 169 -1.40 1.06 12.85
N ALA A 170 -0.89 0.30 11.89
CA ALA A 170 0.26 0.65 11.06
C ALA A 170 0.03 1.96 10.30
N ALA A 171 -1.13 2.11 9.66
CA ALA A 171 -1.50 3.35 8.97
C ALA A 171 -1.56 4.56 9.91
N GLN A 172 -2.09 4.38 11.13
CA GLN A 172 -2.12 5.42 12.16
C GLN A 172 -0.71 5.84 12.60
N ILE A 173 0.21 4.90 12.77
CA ILE A 173 1.61 5.16 13.11
C ILE A 173 2.28 5.98 12.00
N VAL A 174 2.17 5.53 10.75
CA VAL A 174 2.71 6.27 9.60
C VAL A 174 2.16 7.68 9.56
N PHE A 175 0.84 7.83 9.75
CA PHE A 175 0.20 9.15 9.74
C PHE A 175 0.69 10.06 10.88
N LYS A 176 0.71 9.57 12.13
CA LYS A 176 1.24 10.32 13.28
C LYS A 176 2.70 10.72 13.05
N LYS A 177 3.50 9.84 12.45
CA LYS A 177 4.88 10.12 12.09
C LYS A 177 5.00 11.23 11.03
N GLN A 178 4.13 11.26 10.02
CA GLN A 178 4.06 12.35 9.03
C GLN A 178 3.64 13.70 9.65
N LEU A 179 2.95 13.65 10.80
CA LEU A 179 2.63 14.83 11.63
C LEU A 179 3.72 15.17 12.66
N GLU A 180 4.90 14.54 12.57
CA GLU A 180 6.03 14.74 13.48
C GLU A 180 5.68 14.45 14.95
N ARG A 181 4.71 13.56 15.20
CA ARG A 181 4.33 13.13 16.55
C ARG A 181 5.19 11.97 17.03
N ASP A 182 5.31 11.85 18.35
CA ASP A 182 5.88 10.65 18.95
C ASP A 182 4.92 9.46 18.76
N VAL A 183 5.49 8.33 18.38
CA VAL A 183 4.81 7.07 18.03
C VAL A 183 5.48 5.88 18.69
N ARG A 184 6.39 6.09 19.65
CA ARG A 184 7.15 5.00 20.28
C ARG A 184 6.24 3.96 20.94
N ASP A 185 5.28 4.41 21.73
CA ASP A 185 4.33 3.51 22.42
C ASP A 185 3.40 2.82 21.43
N ASP A 186 3.01 3.51 20.35
CA ASP A 186 2.21 2.94 19.28
C ASP A 186 2.98 1.83 18.53
N CYS A 187 4.28 2.03 18.30
CA CYS A 187 5.15 1.01 17.70
C CYS A 187 5.30 -0.20 18.62
N ASN A 188 5.45 0.00 19.94
CA ASN A 188 5.49 -1.10 20.90
C ASN A 188 4.16 -1.89 20.91
N LEU A 189 3.03 -1.19 20.81
CA LEU A 189 1.73 -1.84 20.63
C LEU A 189 1.67 -2.63 19.32
N LEU A 190 2.16 -2.07 18.21
CA LEU A 190 2.19 -2.78 16.93
C LEU A 190 3.05 -4.05 17.01
N VAL A 191 4.19 -4.00 17.69
CA VAL A 191 5.06 -5.17 17.93
C VAL A 191 4.35 -6.27 18.70
N SER A 192 3.32 -5.98 19.51
CA SER A 192 2.54 -7.04 20.18
C SER A 192 1.70 -7.90 19.24
N TYR A 193 1.61 -7.55 17.95
CA TYR A 193 0.91 -8.32 16.92
C TYR A 193 1.86 -9.29 16.20
N PHE A 194 3.17 -9.21 16.48
CA PHE A 194 4.18 -10.09 15.92
C PHE A 194 4.16 -11.46 16.60
N ASP A 195 4.25 -12.50 15.78
CA ASP A 195 4.47 -13.88 16.17
C ASP A 195 5.74 -14.38 15.48
N GLU A 196 6.68 -14.90 16.28
CA GLU A 196 8.00 -15.32 15.80
C GLU A 196 7.94 -16.35 14.67
N LYS A 197 6.90 -17.20 14.65
CA LYS A 197 6.75 -18.24 13.63
C LYS A 197 6.09 -17.77 12.35
N PHE A 198 5.31 -16.69 12.41
CA PHE A 198 4.37 -16.35 11.35
C PHE A 198 4.47 -14.89 10.87
N GLY A 199 5.18 -13.99 11.55
CA GLY A 199 5.13 -12.56 11.22
C GLY A 199 3.97 -11.84 11.93
N PHE A 200 3.39 -10.80 11.35
CA PHE A 200 2.35 -10.01 12.01
C PHE A 200 0.94 -10.51 11.71
N LYS A 201 0.12 -10.53 12.76
CA LYS A 201 -1.29 -10.91 12.72
C LYS A 201 -2.19 -9.71 12.51
N VAL A 202 -3.39 -9.94 11.96
CA VAL A 202 -4.44 -8.90 11.91
C VAL A 202 -4.82 -8.43 13.31
N PHE A 203 -4.99 -9.36 14.25
CA PHE A 203 -5.25 -9.08 15.67
C PHE A 203 -4.32 -9.93 16.54
N PRO A 204 -3.96 -9.50 17.77
CA PRO A 204 -3.07 -10.28 18.64
C PRO A 204 -3.60 -11.70 18.90
N GLU A 205 -4.91 -11.87 18.97
CA GLU A 205 -5.59 -13.13 19.23
C GLU A 205 -5.78 -14.02 17.99
N ALA A 206 -5.41 -13.55 16.79
CA ALA A 206 -5.58 -14.32 15.57
C ALA A 206 -4.70 -15.59 15.56
N GLY A 207 -5.22 -16.67 14.97
CA GLY A 207 -4.54 -17.97 14.92
C GLY A 207 -3.37 -18.04 13.94
N SER A 208 -3.29 -17.11 12.99
CA SER A 208 -2.25 -17.03 11.95
C SER A 208 -1.93 -15.58 11.62
N ALA A 209 -0.74 -15.37 11.08
CA ALA A 209 -0.34 -14.10 10.47
C ALA A 209 -0.75 -14.04 9.00
N ASP A 210 -0.63 -12.86 8.40
CA ASP A 210 -0.85 -12.63 6.98
C ASP A 210 0.18 -11.64 6.42
N LEU A 211 0.38 -11.70 5.10
CA LEU A 211 1.39 -10.90 4.41
C LEU A 211 1.07 -9.42 4.37
N LEU A 212 -0.22 -9.05 4.29
CA LEU A 212 -0.63 -7.65 4.30
C LEU A 212 -0.28 -7.02 5.64
N SER A 213 -0.67 -7.63 6.76
CA SER A 213 -0.34 -7.19 8.13
C SER A 213 1.17 -7.14 8.36
N THR A 214 1.91 -8.18 7.93
CA THR A 214 3.37 -8.22 8.04
C THR A 214 4.04 -7.08 7.29
N SER A 215 3.64 -6.86 6.04
CA SER A 215 4.21 -5.83 5.18
C SER A 215 3.98 -4.42 5.71
N VAL A 216 2.72 -4.08 6.04
CA VAL A 216 2.37 -2.73 6.50
C VAL A 216 2.94 -2.44 7.89
N ALA A 217 3.06 -3.45 8.76
CA ALA A 217 3.70 -3.28 10.06
C ALA A 217 5.20 -2.97 9.94
N LEU A 218 5.93 -3.74 9.11
CA LEU A 218 7.35 -3.49 8.85
C LEU A 218 7.56 -2.10 8.23
N PHE A 219 6.72 -1.71 7.27
CA PHE A 219 6.74 -0.38 6.68
C PHE A 219 6.52 0.72 7.73
N ALA A 220 5.52 0.58 8.62
CA ALA A 220 5.24 1.55 9.67
C ALA A 220 6.39 1.66 10.69
N LEU A 221 6.99 0.54 11.10
CA LEU A 221 8.11 0.50 12.03
C LEU A 221 9.36 1.15 11.42
N LYS A 222 9.73 0.78 10.19
CA LYS A 222 10.89 1.37 9.50
C LYS A 222 10.71 2.86 9.22
N THR A 223 9.54 3.29 8.74
CA THR A 223 9.27 4.72 8.52
C THR A 223 9.28 5.53 9.82
N SER A 224 9.03 4.88 10.95
CA SER A 224 9.11 5.48 12.29
C SER A 224 10.52 5.50 12.89
N ASN A 225 11.51 4.89 12.22
CA ASN A 225 12.87 4.61 12.72
C ASN A 225 12.88 3.70 13.96
N PHE A 226 11.95 2.75 14.05
CA PHE A 226 11.94 1.72 15.07
C PHE A 226 12.92 0.60 14.70
N ASP A 227 13.64 0.05 15.68
CA ASP A 227 14.57 -1.06 15.46
C ASP A 227 13.78 -2.37 15.29
N ILE A 228 13.91 -2.99 14.11
CA ILE A 228 13.23 -4.24 13.77
C ILE A 228 14.17 -5.45 13.78
N THR A 229 15.41 -5.32 14.27
CA THR A 229 16.43 -6.38 14.21
C THR A 229 15.95 -7.72 14.76
N LEU A 230 15.17 -7.70 15.85
CA LEU A 230 14.63 -8.92 16.47
C LEU A 230 13.43 -9.51 15.71
N LEU A 231 12.76 -8.73 14.86
CA LEU A 231 11.59 -9.14 14.09
C LEU A 231 11.97 -9.67 12.71
N ALA A 232 13.09 -9.16 12.16
CA ALA A 232 13.50 -9.38 10.79
C ALA A 232 13.67 -10.85 10.40
N PRO A 233 14.28 -11.74 11.22
CA PRO A 233 14.44 -13.14 10.84
C PRO A 233 13.10 -13.88 10.63
N GLY A 234 12.16 -13.74 11.57
CA GLY A 234 10.83 -14.38 11.47
C GLY A 234 10.01 -13.82 10.32
N CYS A 235 10.03 -12.49 10.12
CA CYS A 235 9.36 -11.86 8.99
C CYS A 235 9.95 -12.27 7.64
N LEU A 236 11.28 -12.35 7.52
CA LEU A 236 11.93 -12.77 6.28
C LEU A 236 11.58 -14.21 5.92
N GLN A 237 11.64 -15.12 6.91
CA GLN A 237 11.25 -16.51 6.71
C GLN A 237 9.78 -16.63 6.29
N PHE A 238 8.88 -15.84 6.89
CA PHE A 238 7.47 -15.82 6.51
C PHE A 238 7.27 -15.33 5.06
N VAL A 239 7.94 -14.26 4.67
CA VAL A 239 7.83 -13.71 3.30
C VAL A 239 8.37 -14.70 2.27
N ASP A 240 9.52 -15.32 2.55
CA ASP A 240 10.15 -16.33 1.68
C ASP A 240 9.25 -17.57 1.48
N ASN A 241 8.67 -18.09 2.56
CA ASN A 241 7.76 -19.23 2.51
C ASN A 241 6.50 -18.99 1.65
N ASN A 242 6.12 -17.72 1.47
CA ASN A 242 4.94 -17.31 0.72
C ASN A 242 5.26 -16.85 -0.71
N PHE A 243 6.51 -16.94 -1.16
CA PHE A 243 6.83 -16.72 -2.57
C PHE A 243 6.56 -18.00 -3.40
N ARG A 244 5.73 -17.86 -4.44
CA ARG A 244 5.32 -18.95 -5.34
C ARG A 244 5.21 -18.44 -6.77
N GLU A 245 6.03 -19.00 -7.64
CA GLU A 245 5.92 -18.84 -9.10
C GLU A 245 5.70 -17.38 -9.55
N GLY A 246 6.57 -16.46 -9.10
CA GLY A 246 6.49 -15.05 -9.49
C GLY A 246 5.47 -14.21 -8.72
N ALA A 247 4.85 -14.74 -7.67
CA ALA A 247 3.93 -13.99 -6.83
C ALA A 247 4.21 -14.24 -5.35
N PHE A 248 3.76 -13.32 -4.49
CA PHE A 248 3.66 -13.59 -3.06
C PHE A 248 2.20 -13.88 -2.70
N LEU A 249 2.00 -14.90 -1.86
CA LEU A 249 0.70 -15.33 -1.36
C LEU A 249 0.34 -14.63 -0.04
N SER A 250 -0.93 -14.67 0.35
CA SER A 250 -1.44 -14.05 1.57
C SER A 250 -0.85 -14.64 2.86
N GLY A 251 -0.45 -15.91 2.84
CA GLY A 251 0.10 -16.64 4.00
C GLY A 251 -0.91 -17.07 5.05
N ASP A 252 -2.21 -16.87 4.81
CA ASP A 252 -3.31 -17.36 5.66
C ASP A 252 -3.97 -18.65 5.11
N GLY A 253 -3.35 -19.26 4.09
CA GLY A 253 -3.81 -20.49 3.44
C GLY A 253 -4.51 -20.26 2.09
N ASP A 254 -4.74 -19.01 1.68
CA ASP A 254 -5.16 -18.70 0.32
C ASP A 254 -3.97 -18.80 -0.66
N GLU A 255 -4.09 -19.70 -1.63
CA GLU A 255 -3.08 -19.96 -2.65
C GLU A 255 -3.26 -19.11 -3.92
N ASN A 256 -4.26 -18.21 -3.95
CA ASN A 256 -4.48 -17.33 -5.09
C ASN A 256 -3.35 -16.30 -5.21
N ARG A 257 -2.76 -16.24 -6.41
CA ARG A 257 -1.79 -15.22 -6.80
C ARG A 257 -2.51 -13.96 -7.27
N ASP A 258 -2.04 -12.80 -6.85
CA ASP A 258 -2.51 -11.50 -7.34
C ASP A 258 -1.41 -10.43 -7.25
N SER A 259 -1.67 -9.24 -7.81
CA SER A 259 -0.74 -8.11 -7.72
C SER A 259 -0.71 -7.46 -6.34
N GLU A 260 -1.73 -7.63 -5.50
CA GLU A 260 -1.83 -6.99 -4.19
C GLU A 260 -0.86 -7.61 -3.19
N TYR A 261 -0.93 -8.92 -2.98
CA TYR A 261 -0.01 -9.63 -2.09
C TYR A 261 1.41 -9.65 -2.65
N THR A 262 1.57 -9.69 -3.97
CA THR A 262 2.89 -9.53 -4.61
C THR A 262 3.51 -8.17 -4.27
N PHE A 263 2.72 -7.09 -4.28
CA PHE A 263 3.17 -5.78 -3.85
C PHE A 263 3.55 -5.79 -2.37
N TYR A 264 2.73 -6.39 -1.50
CA TYR A 264 3.02 -6.47 -0.07
C TYR A 264 4.28 -7.30 0.23
N GLY A 265 4.54 -8.37 -0.52
CA GLY A 265 5.77 -9.16 -0.41
C GLY A 265 7.01 -8.33 -0.72
N LEU A 266 7.02 -7.63 -1.85
CA LEU A 266 8.14 -6.73 -2.21
C LEU A 266 8.29 -5.58 -1.20
N LEU A 267 7.19 -4.99 -0.74
CA LEU A 267 7.22 -3.95 0.28
C LEU A 267 7.82 -4.46 1.60
N ALA A 268 7.49 -5.69 2.00
CA ALA A 268 8.03 -6.33 3.20
C ALA A 268 9.54 -6.60 3.05
N LEU A 269 9.97 -7.19 1.93
CA LEU A 269 11.40 -7.40 1.63
C LEU A 269 12.18 -6.09 1.66
N GLY A 270 11.66 -5.05 1.03
CA GLY A 270 12.28 -3.74 1.05
C GLY A 270 12.41 -3.15 2.46
N ALA A 271 11.39 -3.35 3.29
CA ALA A 271 11.43 -2.93 4.68
C ALA A 271 12.40 -3.78 5.52
N LEU A 272 12.78 -4.97 5.08
CA LEU A 272 13.77 -5.82 5.75
C LEU A 272 15.22 -5.55 5.30
N ALA A 273 15.40 -4.86 4.17
CA ALA A 273 16.69 -4.45 3.62
C ALA A 273 17.47 -3.44 4.49
#